data_AF-A0A1F9QMS4-F1
#
_entry.id   AF-A0A1F9QMS4-F1
#
_cell.length_a   1.000
_cell.length_b   1.000
_cell.length_c   1.000
_cell.angle_alpha   90.00
_cell.angle_beta   90.00
_cell.angle_gamma   90.00
#
_symmetry.space_group_name_H-M   'P 1'
#
loop_
_entity.id
_entity.type
_entity.pdbx_description
1 polymer ?
#
loop_
_entity_poly.entity_id
_entity_poly.type
_entity_poly.pdbx_seq_one_letter_code
_entity_poly.pdbx_strand_id
1 'polypeptide(L)'
;MKTLAALLIATLAAWTNLAAGDFNSGAKGTTGAAFLTMGMGARAVGMSGAYSAVAADASAVSWNPAGLVRAPELSVMFMHSSYLADISFDYLSFTHSNGSSAFGGAVAYMNGGSVEHTDASGNSLGNYQPRDYAGTLSYAADLEALGAEKGAYQAGISGKYISSKIIEKASAFAFDAGISAKTGVGGKVLRLALVAQNLGGGMKFDKESDPLPTTFKAGGALSIAKNWLIAADLVAPRGNAPYLCAGTEHTAYKDDDMRVLLRFGANSLTMGDISGINGISGGLGVVVKNMAVDYAVVPFGDLGIAHRISLTMKFGGARSDAESKYNRYGQRTAKRNADDDRLAYFFR
;
A
#
# COMPACT_ATOMS: atom_id res chain seq x y z
N MET A 1 -20.56 -10.34 -13.34
CA MET A 1 -20.08 -11.68 -12.92
C MET A 1 -19.18 -12.35 -13.96
N LYS A 2 -19.54 -12.42 -15.26
CA LYS A 2 -18.73 -13.09 -16.29
C LYS A 2 -17.32 -12.48 -16.49
N THR A 3 -17.18 -11.16 -16.41
CA THR A 3 -15.88 -10.45 -16.48
C THR A 3 -15.00 -10.67 -15.25
N LEU A 4 -15.60 -10.78 -14.06
CA LEU A 4 -14.89 -10.99 -12.79
C LEU A 4 -14.35 -12.42 -12.69
N ALA A 5 -15.13 -13.41 -13.14
CA ALA A 5 -14.71 -14.80 -13.23
C ALA A 5 -13.56 -14.97 -14.26
N ALA A 6 -13.62 -14.27 -15.39
CA ALA A 6 -12.52 -14.26 -16.37
C ALA A 6 -11.23 -13.65 -15.80
N LEU A 7 -11.32 -12.56 -15.02
CA LEU A 7 -10.16 -11.97 -14.35
C LEU A 7 -9.58 -12.89 -13.27
N LEU A 8 -10.43 -13.57 -12.50
CA LEU A 8 -10.03 -14.55 -11.49
C LEU A 8 -9.38 -15.80 -12.11
N ILE A 9 -9.91 -16.31 -13.22
CA ILE A 9 -9.34 -17.48 -13.92
C ILE A 9 -8.02 -17.11 -14.61
N ALA A 10 -7.95 -15.95 -15.28
CA ALA A 10 -6.72 -15.48 -15.93
C ALA A 10 -5.62 -15.17 -14.91
N THR A 11 -5.97 -14.64 -13.73
CA THR A 11 -5.02 -14.48 -12.64
C THR A 11 -4.54 -15.84 -12.16
N LEU A 12 -5.42 -16.76 -11.74
CA LEU A 12 -5.03 -18.10 -11.27
C LEU A 12 -4.10 -18.86 -12.24
N ALA A 13 -4.33 -18.77 -13.56
CA ALA A 13 -3.49 -19.40 -14.58
C ALA A 13 -2.12 -18.70 -14.78
N ALA A 14 -2.03 -17.40 -14.53
CA ALA A 14 -0.75 -16.70 -14.50
C ALA A 14 0.07 -17.05 -13.24
N TRP A 15 -0.59 -17.33 -12.11
CA TRP A 15 0.06 -17.68 -10.84
C TRP A 15 0.77 -19.04 -10.86
N THR A 16 0.23 -20.05 -11.55
CA THR A 16 0.89 -21.37 -11.66
C THR A 16 2.19 -21.34 -12.46
N ASN A 17 2.37 -20.37 -13.36
CA ASN A 17 3.58 -20.22 -14.18
C ASN A 17 4.69 -19.40 -13.50
N LEU A 18 4.36 -18.56 -12.52
CA LEU A 18 5.35 -17.78 -11.77
C LEU A 18 6.23 -18.66 -10.89
N ALA A 19 5.68 -19.74 -10.32
CA ALA A 19 6.40 -20.67 -9.43
C ALA A 19 7.54 -21.47 -10.10
N ALA A 20 7.59 -21.49 -11.45
CA ALA A 20 8.66 -22.13 -12.21
C ALA A 20 9.89 -21.22 -12.43
N GLY A 21 9.79 -19.93 -12.09
CA GLY A 21 10.89 -18.96 -12.15
C GLY A 21 11.43 -18.62 -10.76
N ASP A 22 12.02 -17.43 -10.61
CA ASP A 22 12.62 -16.93 -9.36
C ASP A 22 11.61 -16.62 -8.23
N PHE A 23 10.37 -17.10 -8.30
CA PHE A 23 9.30 -16.88 -7.30
C PHE A 23 9.10 -18.14 -6.46
N ASN A 24 10.16 -18.63 -5.83
CA ASN A 24 10.14 -19.84 -5.01
C ASN A 24 11.12 -19.71 -3.82
N SER A 25 11.04 -20.64 -2.86
CA SER A 25 11.87 -20.62 -1.65
C SER A 25 13.37 -20.80 -1.91
N GLY A 26 13.74 -21.50 -2.99
CA GLY A 26 15.14 -21.69 -3.40
C GLY A 26 15.79 -20.44 -3.99
N ALA A 27 15.01 -19.42 -4.33
CA ALA A 27 15.50 -18.13 -4.81
C ALA A 27 15.72 -17.10 -3.67
N LYS A 28 15.60 -17.49 -2.39
CA LYS A 28 15.69 -16.56 -1.25
C LYS A 28 16.99 -15.74 -1.30
N GLY A 29 16.85 -14.41 -1.31
CA GLY A 29 17.98 -13.49 -1.20
C GLY A 29 18.75 -13.22 -2.51
N THR A 30 18.21 -13.59 -3.66
CA THR A 30 18.86 -13.37 -4.97
C THR A 30 18.59 -12.00 -5.61
N THR A 31 17.87 -11.12 -4.92
CA THR A 31 17.50 -9.78 -5.44
C THR A 31 18.27 -8.66 -4.76
N GLY A 32 18.71 -7.68 -5.55
CA GLY A 32 19.28 -6.43 -5.04
C GLY A 32 18.19 -5.47 -4.54
N ALA A 33 18.60 -4.33 -3.99
CA ALA A 33 17.69 -3.25 -3.55
C ALA A 33 16.53 -3.73 -2.63
N ALA A 34 16.84 -4.60 -1.66
CA ALA A 34 15.87 -5.22 -0.75
C ALA A 34 14.99 -4.21 0.00
N PHE A 35 15.48 -2.97 0.21
CA PHE A 35 14.73 -1.88 0.83
C PHE A 35 13.39 -1.57 0.12
N LEU A 36 13.26 -1.87 -1.18
CA LEU A 36 12.02 -1.69 -1.95
C LEU A 36 10.87 -2.60 -1.48
N THR A 37 11.18 -3.64 -0.71
CA THR A 37 10.19 -4.55 -0.12
C THR A 37 9.73 -4.11 1.28
N MET A 38 10.39 -3.11 1.87
CA MET A 38 10.01 -2.60 3.19
C MET A 38 8.66 -1.89 3.11
N GLY A 39 7.75 -2.25 4.02
CA GLY A 39 6.40 -1.69 4.04
C GLY A 39 6.40 -0.17 4.28
N MET A 40 5.67 0.55 3.44
CA MET A 40 5.58 2.02 3.48
C MET A 40 4.31 2.51 4.17
N GLY A 41 4.46 3.39 5.15
CA GLY A 41 3.37 3.91 5.98
C GLY A 41 3.00 2.96 7.13
N ALA A 42 2.88 3.51 8.34
CA ALA A 42 2.61 2.71 9.53
C ALA A 42 1.23 2.04 9.49
N ARG A 43 0.23 2.69 8.87
CA ARG A 43 -1.09 2.09 8.64
C ARG A 43 -1.03 0.75 7.87
N ALA A 44 -0.29 0.72 6.76
CA ALA A 44 -0.16 -0.48 5.93
C ALA A 44 0.64 -1.56 6.65
N VAL A 45 1.70 -1.17 7.35
CA VAL A 45 2.53 -2.08 8.13
C VAL A 45 1.78 -2.67 9.33
N GLY A 46 0.92 -1.90 10.00
CA GLY A 46 0.06 -2.41 11.07
C GLY A 46 -0.94 -3.48 10.59
N MET A 47 -1.22 -3.52 9.28
CA MET A 47 -2.03 -4.55 8.61
C MET A 47 -1.15 -5.62 7.91
N SER A 48 0.13 -5.72 8.27
CA SER A 48 1.11 -6.68 7.75
C SER A 48 1.24 -6.70 6.22
N GLY A 49 0.98 -5.57 5.57
CA GLY A 49 1.08 -5.44 4.12
C GLY A 49 -0.14 -5.88 3.31
N ALA A 50 -1.25 -6.30 3.96
CA ALA A 50 -2.53 -6.54 3.30
C ALA A 50 -3.19 -5.20 2.92
N TYR A 51 -2.70 -4.56 1.86
CA TYR A 51 -2.95 -3.14 1.63
C TYR A 51 -3.13 -2.73 0.17
N SER A 52 -2.85 -3.58 -0.81
CA SER A 52 -2.95 -3.24 -2.25
C SER A 52 -4.37 -2.80 -2.68
N ALA A 53 -5.40 -3.39 -2.09
CA ALA A 53 -6.81 -3.00 -2.31
C ALA A 53 -7.29 -1.87 -1.37
N VAL A 54 -6.56 -1.59 -0.29
CA VAL A 54 -6.90 -0.61 0.74
C VAL A 54 -6.34 0.78 0.42
N ALA A 55 -5.16 0.84 -0.23
CA ALA A 55 -4.44 2.07 -0.51
C ALA A 55 -5.33 3.12 -1.22
N ALA A 56 -5.45 4.29 -0.60
CA ALA A 56 -6.34 5.37 -1.01
C ALA A 56 -5.93 6.72 -0.36
N ASP A 57 -4.63 6.96 -0.24
CA ASP A 57 -4.02 8.21 0.21
C ASP A 57 -2.58 8.28 -0.32
N ALA A 58 -1.72 9.13 0.24
CA ALA A 58 -0.35 9.28 -0.22
C ALA A 58 0.49 7.99 -0.23
N SER A 59 0.10 6.96 0.53
CA SER A 59 0.73 5.63 0.46
C SER A 59 0.44 4.87 -0.83
N ALA A 60 -0.57 5.26 -1.62
CA ALA A 60 -0.92 4.57 -2.86
C ALA A 60 0.21 4.57 -3.90
N VAL A 61 1.09 5.58 -3.88
CA VAL A 61 2.28 5.66 -4.73
C VAL A 61 3.15 4.39 -4.65
N SER A 62 3.23 3.75 -3.48
CA SER A 62 4.09 2.58 -3.25
C SER A 62 3.36 1.26 -3.09
N TRP A 63 2.04 1.26 -2.89
CA TRP A 63 1.26 0.03 -2.71
C TRP A 63 0.46 -0.36 -3.93
N ASN A 64 -0.19 0.62 -4.57
CA ASN A 64 -1.00 0.41 -5.77
C ASN A 64 -1.30 1.78 -6.43
N PRO A 65 -0.66 2.12 -7.57
CA PRO A 65 -0.89 3.42 -8.20
C PRO A 65 -2.34 3.62 -8.63
N ALA A 66 -3.13 2.58 -8.92
CA ALA A 66 -4.56 2.74 -9.19
C ALA A 66 -5.35 3.33 -8.01
N GLY A 67 -4.85 3.17 -6.78
CA GLY A 67 -5.45 3.73 -5.57
C GLY A 67 -5.37 5.26 -5.49
N LEU A 68 -4.52 5.91 -6.30
CA LEU A 68 -4.31 7.36 -6.30
C LEU A 68 -5.59 8.14 -6.61
N VAL A 69 -6.43 7.65 -7.51
CA VAL A 69 -7.70 8.29 -7.89
C VAL A 69 -8.69 8.37 -6.72
N ARG A 70 -8.53 7.50 -5.72
CA ARG A 70 -9.38 7.46 -4.52
C ARG A 70 -8.79 8.27 -3.35
N ALA A 71 -7.59 8.80 -3.52
CA ALA A 71 -6.99 9.66 -2.51
C ALA A 71 -7.84 10.94 -2.34
N PRO A 72 -7.73 11.61 -1.18
CA PRO A 72 -8.15 13.00 -1.04
C PRO A 72 -7.53 13.88 -2.12
N GLU A 73 -8.09 15.07 -2.32
CA GLU A 73 -7.65 16.01 -3.36
C GLU A 73 -6.15 16.28 -3.27
N LEU A 74 -5.64 16.48 -2.06
CA LEU A 74 -4.22 16.50 -1.77
C LEU A 74 -3.95 15.62 -0.54
N SER A 75 -2.96 14.75 -0.62
CA SER A 75 -2.47 14.00 0.55
C SER A 75 -0.96 14.02 0.56
N VAL A 76 -0.38 14.20 1.74
CA VAL A 76 1.07 14.13 1.99
C VAL A 76 1.29 13.19 3.14
N MET A 77 2.24 12.27 3.02
CA MET A 77 2.61 11.33 4.07
C MET A 77 4.11 11.36 4.29
N PHE A 78 4.51 11.45 5.55
CA PHE A 78 5.86 11.17 6.00
C PHE A 78 5.84 9.94 6.91
N MET A 79 6.87 9.11 6.82
CA MET A 79 7.08 7.97 7.71
C MET A 79 8.55 7.89 8.10
N HIS A 80 8.79 7.58 9.36
CA HIS A 80 10.08 7.14 9.87
C HIS A 80 9.93 5.76 10.49
N SER A 81 10.88 4.87 10.17
CA SER A 81 10.97 3.52 10.70
C SER A 81 12.34 3.35 11.36
N SER A 82 12.34 3.07 12.66
CA SER A 82 13.51 2.52 13.34
C SER A 82 13.44 1.01 13.23
N TYR A 83 14.44 0.44 12.57
CA TYR A 83 14.57 -0.98 12.30
C TYR A 83 15.69 -1.58 13.17
N LEU A 84 16.04 -2.83 12.90
CA LEU A 84 17.06 -3.57 13.64
C LEU A 84 18.47 -3.04 13.30
N ALA A 85 19.43 -3.19 14.23
CA ALA A 85 20.85 -2.88 14.02
C ALA A 85 21.11 -1.46 13.46
N ASP A 86 20.49 -0.45 14.07
CA ASP A 86 20.58 0.97 13.68
C ASP A 86 20.11 1.32 12.27
N ILE A 87 19.48 0.37 11.56
CA ILE A 87 18.89 0.62 10.25
C ILE A 87 17.69 1.57 10.42
N SER A 88 17.64 2.60 9.60
CA SER A 88 16.49 3.51 9.53
C SER A 88 15.92 3.56 8.12
N PHE A 89 14.60 3.73 8.03
CA PHE A 89 13.91 3.84 6.76
C PHE A 89 12.90 4.99 6.78
N ASP A 90 13.13 5.96 5.90
CA ASP A 90 12.35 7.17 5.76
C ASP A 90 11.58 7.16 4.45
N TYR A 91 10.34 7.65 4.50
CA TYR A 91 9.49 7.73 3.32
C TYR A 91 8.70 9.03 3.33
N LEU A 92 8.74 9.75 2.21
CA LEU A 92 7.92 10.93 1.96
C LEU A 92 7.15 10.70 0.67
N SER A 93 5.84 10.89 0.70
CA SER A 93 5.01 10.83 -0.50
C SER A 93 3.96 11.91 -0.53
N PHE A 94 3.52 12.24 -1.74
CA PHE A 94 2.40 13.13 -1.97
C PHE A 94 1.55 12.61 -3.10
N THR A 95 0.27 12.98 -3.08
CA THR A 95 -0.69 12.66 -4.14
C THR A 95 -1.65 13.81 -4.31
N HIS A 96 -2.03 14.07 -5.55
CA HIS A 96 -3.09 15.01 -5.88
C HIS A 96 -4.09 14.35 -6.83
N SER A 97 -5.38 14.40 -6.48
CA SER A 97 -6.46 13.76 -7.24
C SER A 97 -7.63 14.71 -7.48
N ASN A 98 -8.22 14.64 -8.67
CA ASN A 98 -9.50 15.29 -8.96
C ASN A 98 -10.68 14.30 -8.95
N GLY A 99 -10.44 13.04 -8.54
CA GLY A 99 -11.43 11.97 -8.51
C GLY A 99 -11.69 11.26 -9.85
N SER A 100 -11.11 11.71 -10.96
CA SER A 100 -11.10 11.01 -12.26
C SER A 100 -9.67 10.72 -12.74
N SER A 101 -8.70 11.52 -12.33
CA SER A 101 -7.28 11.27 -12.49
C SER A 101 -6.51 11.72 -11.25
N ALA A 102 -5.29 11.24 -11.12
CA ALA A 102 -4.40 11.58 -10.04
C ALA A 102 -2.94 11.49 -10.46
N PHE A 103 -2.11 12.33 -9.86
CA PHE A 103 -0.66 12.21 -9.90
C PHE A 103 -0.12 12.05 -8.49
N GLY A 104 1.03 11.42 -8.36
CA GLY A 104 1.70 11.29 -7.08
C GLY A 104 3.19 11.12 -7.25
N GLY A 105 3.92 11.38 -6.17
CA GLY A 105 5.36 11.18 -6.13
C GLY A 105 5.80 10.75 -4.75
N ALA A 106 6.95 10.09 -4.68
CA ALA A 106 7.53 9.68 -3.43
C ALA A 106 9.06 9.60 -3.47
N VAL A 107 9.66 9.73 -2.30
CA VAL A 107 11.07 9.47 -2.05
C VAL A 107 11.15 8.49 -0.88
N ALA A 108 11.91 7.42 -1.08
CA ALA A 108 12.28 6.46 -0.05
C ALA A 108 13.77 6.55 0.20
N TYR A 109 14.18 6.50 1.47
CA TYR A 109 15.57 6.51 1.88
C TYR A 109 15.79 5.44 2.94
N MET A 110 16.78 4.58 2.74
CA MET A 110 17.24 3.63 3.75
C MET A 110 18.67 3.98 4.15
N ASN A 111 18.91 4.07 5.46
CA ASN A 111 20.23 4.07 6.05
C ASN A 111 20.50 2.67 6.62
N GLY A 112 21.52 2.00 6.11
CA GLY A 112 21.90 0.64 6.51
C GLY A 112 22.64 0.55 7.85
N GLY A 113 22.81 1.66 8.56
CA GLY A 113 23.62 1.71 9.79
C GLY A 113 25.12 1.76 9.51
N SER A 114 25.92 1.64 10.56
CA SER A 114 27.39 1.60 10.45
C SER A 114 27.85 0.16 10.36
N VAL A 115 28.57 -0.18 9.28
CA VAL A 115 29.13 -1.51 9.04
C VAL A 115 30.64 -1.43 9.10
N GLU A 116 31.27 -2.37 9.82
CA GLU A 116 32.72 -2.50 9.85
C GLU A 116 33.23 -3.03 8.51
N HIS A 117 34.23 -2.35 7.95
CA HIS A 117 34.93 -2.76 6.75
C HIS A 117 36.18 -3.53 7.15
N THR A 118 36.35 -4.77 6.68
CA THR A 118 37.56 -5.55 6.93
C THR A 118 38.22 -5.98 5.62
N ASP A 119 39.55 -6.08 5.62
CA ASP A 119 40.26 -6.73 4.53
C ASP A 119 40.10 -8.28 4.59
N ALA A 120 40.68 -8.99 3.61
CA ALA A 120 40.65 -10.45 3.55
C ALA A 120 41.38 -11.14 4.72
N SER A 121 42.22 -10.40 5.46
CA SER A 121 42.93 -10.89 6.65
C SER A 121 42.17 -10.57 7.95
N GLY A 122 41.00 -9.91 7.87
CA GLY A 122 40.21 -9.50 9.02
C GLY A 122 40.68 -8.20 9.69
N ASN A 123 41.63 -7.47 9.10
CA ASN A 123 42.03 -6.18 9.65
C ASN A 123 40.98 -5.13 9.34
N SER A 124 40.64 -4.31 10.34
CA SER A 124 39.68 -3.23 10.17
C SER A 124 40.22 -2.12 9.26
N LEU A 125 39.44 -1.78 8.24
CA LEU A 125 39.65 -0.68 7.30
C LEU A 125 38.78 0.55 7.68
N GLY A 126 38.19 0.54 8.87
CA GLY A 126 37.24 1.54 9.35
C GLY A 126 35.79 1.14 9.06
N ASN A 127 34.87 2.12 9.16
CA ASN A 127 33.43 1.87 8.97
C ASN A 127 32.91 2.54 7.70
N TYR A 128 31.91 1.92 7.08
CA TYR A 128 31.13 2.53 6.01
C TYR A 128 29.63 2.45 6.32
N GLN A 129 28.84 3.23 5.60
CA GLN A 129 27.39 3.33 5.81
C GLN A 129 26.65 3.11 4.50
N PRO A 130 26.03 1.93 4.30
CA PRO A 130 25.18 1.67 3.14
C PRO A 130 23.98 2.62 3.11
N ARG A 131 23.65 3.15 1.93
CA ARG A 131 22.52 4.07 1.74
C ARG A 131 21.80 3.76 0.43
N ASP A 132 20.49 3.65 0.51
CA ASP A 132 19.63 3.42 -0.64
C ASP A 132 18.59 4.52 -0.79
N TYR A 133 18.26 4.83 -2.05
CA TYR A 133 17.28 5.84 -2.44
C TYR A 133 16.37 5.29 -3.53
N ALA A 134 15.08 5.62 -3.45
CA ALA A 134 14.14 5.46 -4.56
C ALA A 134 13.29 6.72 -4.75
N GLY A 135 13.36 7.32 -5.93
CA GLY A 135 12.44 8.37 -6.37
C GLY A 135 11.35 7.77 -7.25
N THR A 136 10.08 8.06 -6.97
CA THR A 136 8.92 7.51 -7.69
C THR A 136 8.02 8.64 -8.20
N LEU A 137 7.54 8.52 -9.44
CA LEU A 137 6.47 9.34 -10.00
C LEU A 137 5.36 8.43 -10.50
N SER A 138 4.11 8.83 -10.29
CA SER A 138 2.94 8.01 -10.59
C SER A 138 1.81 8.80 -11.22
N TYR A 139 1.06 8.15 -12.08
CA TYR A 139 -0.18 8.66 -12.67
C TYR A 139 -1.25 7.58 -12.60
N ALA A 140 -2.50 7.98 -12.38
CA ALA A 140 -3.64 7.08 -12.38
C ALA A 140 -4.89 7.74 -12.95
N ALA A 141 -5.78 6.91 -13.46
CA ALA A 141 -7.05 7.33 -14.03
C ALA A 141 -8.18 6.37 -13.64
N ASP A 142 -9.35 6.95 -13.44
CA ASP A 142 -10.62 6.23 -13.49
C ASP A 142 -10.85 5.79 -14.94
N LEU A 143 -11.23 4.52 -15.13
CA LEU A 143 -11.44 3.96 -16.46
C LEU A 143 -12.83 4.28 -17.02
N GLU A 144 -13.53 5.27 -16.47
CA GLU A 144 -14.77 5.86 -17.01
C GLU A 144 -14.65 6.16 -18.52
N ALA A 145 -13.50 6.64 -18.99
CA ALA A 145 -13.23 6.91 -20.40
C ALA A 145 -13.28 5.66 -21.30
N LEU A 146 -13.22 4.45 -20.73
CA LEU A 146 -13.36 3.17 -21.43
C LEU A 146 -14.79 2.60 -21.34
N GLY A 147 -15.77 3.42 -20.97
CA GLY A 147 -17.17 3.01 -20.85
C GLY A 147 -17.52 2.26 -19.57
N ALA A 148 -16.60 2.23 -18.59
CA ALA A 148 -16.86 1.71 -17.26
C ALA A 148 -17.74 2.66 -16.44
N GLU A 149 -18.51 2.12 -15.51
CA GLU A 149 -19.16 2.94 -14.48
C GLU A 149 -18.09 3.70 -13.68
N LYS A 150 -18.32 5.01 -13.48
CA LYS A 150 -17.42 5.87 -12.72
C LYS A 150 -17.11 5.29 -11.35
N GLY A 151 -15.83 5.19 -11.01
CA GLY A 151 -15.37 4.67 -9.73
C GLY A 151 -15.39 3.14 -9.62
N ALA A 152 -15.84 2.42 -10.65
CA ALA A 152 -15.87 0.96 -10.65
C ALA A 152 -14.48 0.36 -10.93
N TYR A 153 -13.70 0.98 -11.82
CA TYR A 153 -12.36 0.52 -12.17
C TYR A 153 -11.37 1.68 -12.25
N GLN A 154 -10.18 1.47 -11.70
CA GLN A 154 -9.06 2.41 -11.77
C GLN A 154 -7.83 1.68 -12.26
N ALA A 155 -6.97 2.38 -13.00
CA ALA A 155 -5.64 1.93 -13.37
C ALA A 155 -4.60 3.00 -13.02
N GLY A 156 -3.39 2.58 -12.73
CA GLY A 156 -2.27 3.50 -12.51
C GLY A 156 -0.94 2.86 -12.87
N ILE A 157 0.03 3.72 -13.14
CA ILE A 157 1.41 3.36 -13.46
C ILE A 157 2.36 4.25 -12.67
N SER A 158 3.57 3.74 -12.43
CA SER A 158 4.64 4.49 -11.80
C SER A 158 5.98 4.22 -12.48
N GLY A 159 6.85 5.23 -12.53
CA GLY A 159 8.26 5.09 -12.84
C GLY A 159 9.11 5.35 -11.60
N LYS A 160 10.18 4.58 -11.43
CA LYS A 160 11.12 4.67 -10.30
C LYS A 160 12.56 4.77 -10.76
N TYR A 161 13.31 5.65 -10.13
CA TYR A 161 14.78 5.65 -10.16
C TYR A 161 15.30 5.17 -8.81
N ILE A 162 16.15 4.14 -8.84
CA ILE A 162 16.70 3.49 -7.67
C ILE A 162 18.21 3.73 -7.68
N SER A 163 18.78 4.10 -6.53
CA SER A 163 20.22 4.22 -6.34
C SER A 163 20.62 3.57 -5.03
N SER A 164 21.65 2.75 -5.08
CA SER A 164 22.25 2.11 -3.91
C SER A 164 23.72 2.48 -3.84
N LYS A 165 24.20 2.79 -2.64
CA LYS A 165 25.62 2.95 -2.33
C LYS A 165 25.96 2.07 -1.15
N ILE A 166 26.78 1.04 -1.37
CA ILE A 166 27.34 0.19 -0.32
C ILE A 166 28.78 0.64 -0.12
N ILE A 167 29.68 0.18 -1.00
CA ILE A 167 31.00 0.75 -1.23
C ILE A 167 30.96 1.49 -2.58
N GLU A 168 30.55 0.77 -3.62
CA GLU A 168 30.28 1.32 -4.95
C GLU A 168 28.83 1.75 -5.12
N LYS A 169 28.58 2.55 -6.16
CA LYS A 169 27.25 3.05 -6.49
C LYS A 169 26.67 2.24 -7.65
N ALA A 170 25.45 1.73 -7.44
CA ALA A 170 24.64 1.14 -8.49
C ALA A 170 23.32 1.91 -8.62
N SER A 171 22.70 1.82 -9.80
CA SER A 171 21.37 2.38 -10.03
C SER A 171 20.57 1.54 -11.01
N ALA A 172 19.25 1.65 -10.91
CA ALA A 172 18.31 0.97 -11.79
C ALA A 172 17.07 1.83 -12.03
N PHE A 173 16.36 1.54 -13.12
CA PHE A 173 15.01 2.04 -13.36
C PHE A 173 14.03 0.90 -13.19
N ALA A 174 12.86 1.22 -12.64
CA ALA A 174 11.78 0.27 -12.49
C ALA A 174 10.42 0.91 -12.77
N PHE A 175 9.44 0.07 -13.01
CA PHE A 175 8.06 0.46 -13.29
C PHE A 175 7.11 -0.32 -12.39
N ASP A 176 6.04 0.34 -11.98
CA ASP A 176 4.91 -0.31 -11.33
C ASP A 176 3.66 -0.11 -12.17
N ALA A 177 2.75 -1.08 -12.10
CA ALA A 177 1.42 -0.98 -12.67
C ALA A 177 0.41 -1.55 -11.69
N GLY A 178 -0.77 -0.93 -11.63
CA GLY A 178 -1.84 -1.33 -10.75
C GLY A 178 -3.19 -1.17 -11.40
N ILE A 179 -4.11 -2.05 -11.07
CA ILE A 179 -5.53 -1.94 -11.37
C ILE A 179 -6.31 -2.23 -10.10
N SER A 180 -7.43 -1.52 -9.92
CA SER A 180 -8.35 -1.76 -8.82
C SER A 180 -9.78 -1.78 -9.32
N ALA A 181 -10.60 -2.62 -8.72
CA ALA A 181 -12.02 -2.73 -8.99
C ALA A 181 -12.82 -2.58 -7.69
N LYS A 182 -13.99 -1.95 -7.78
CA LYS A 182 -14.97 -1.82 -6.69
C LYS A 182 -16.25 -2.55 -7.08
N THR A 183 -16.74 -3.43 -6.22
CA THR A 183 -18.00 -4.15 -6.43
C THR A 183 -18.77 -4.35 -5.12
N GLY A 184 -20.04 -4.71 -5.23
CA GLY A 184 -20.91 -5.02 -4.10
C GLY A 184 -21.04 -6.53 -3.90
N VAL A 185 -20.90 -7.01 -2.67
CA VAL A 185 -21.15 -8.42 -2.29
C VAL A 185 -21.97 -8.44 -1.01
N GLY A 186 -23.20 -8.95 -1.07
CA GLY A 186 -24.09 -9.03 0.10
C GLY A 186 -24.33 -7.69 0.79
N GLY A 187 -24.51 -6.61 0.01
CA GLY A 187 -24.69 -5.25 0.53
C GLY A 187 -23.42 -4.57 1.07
N LYS A 188 -22.26 -5.22 0.99
CA LYS A 188 -20.96 -4.70 1.43
C LYS A 188 -20.10 -4.29 0.25
N VAL A 189 -19.19 -3.35 0.48
CA VAL A 189 -18.24 -2.90 -0.55
C VAL A 189 -17.00 -3.79 -0.51
N LEU A 190 -16.79 -4.53 -1.61
CA LEU A 190 -15.58 -5.28 -1.89
C LEU A 190 -14.70 -4.48 -2.86
N ARG A 191 -13.42 -4.36 -2.53
CA ARG A 191 -12.39 -3.86 -3.44
C ARG A 191 -11.44 -4.97 -3.78
N LEU A 192 -11.03 -5.01 -5.04
CA LEU A 192 -10.03 -5.93 -5.55
C LEU A 192 -8.88 -5.12 -6.16
N ALA A 193 -7.69 -5.69 -6.15
CA ALA A 193 -6.49 -5.10 -6.73
C ALA A 193 -5.61 -6.16 -7.38
N LEU A 194 -4.99 -5.81 -8.51
CA LEU A 194 -3.83 -6.51 -9.05
C LEU A 194 -2.72 -5.47 -9.23
N VAL A 195 -1.50 -5.83 -8.80
CA VAL A 195 -0.36 -4.93 -8.82
C VAL A 195 0.88 -5.68 -9.30
N ALA A 196 1.65 -5.07 -10.17
CA ALA A 196 3.00 -5.47 -10.51
C ALA A 196 3.95 -4.34 -10.07
N GLN A 197 4.95 -4.66 -9.27
CA GLN A 197 5.88 -3.69 -8.69
C GLN A 197 7.31 -4.01 -9.08
N ASN A 198 8.13 -2.97 -9.19
CA ASN A 198 9.57 -3.06 -9.41
C ASN A 198 9.92 -3.88 -10.67
N LEU A 199 9.16 -3.69 -11.75
CA LEU A 199 9.46 -4.26 -13.07
C LEU A 199 10.60 -3.46 -13.70
N GLY A 200 11.76 -4.06 -13.88
CA GLY A 200 12.91 -3.35 -14.43
C GLY A 200 14.15 -4.23 -14.58
N GLY A 201 15.22 -3.61 -15.08
CA GLY A 201 16.55 -4.22 -15.06
C GLY A 201 17.09 -4.31 -13.63
N GLY A 202 18.14 -5.10 -13.42
CA GLY A 202 18.77 -5.23 -12.12
C GLY A 202 19.64 -4.03 -11.70
N MET A 203 20.03 -4.01 -10.43
CA MET A 203 21.08 -3.14 -9.92
C MET A 203 22.42 -3.61 -10.49
N LYS A 204 23.08 -2.79 -11.31
CA LYS A 204 24.37 -3.14 -11.89
C LYS A 204 25.50 -2.66 -10.97
N PHE A 205 26.18 -3.60 -10.32
CA PHE A 205 27.41 -3.38 -9.56
C PHE A 205 28.58 -3.84 -10.43
N ASP A 206 29.34 -2.88 -10.98
CA ASP A 206 30.39 -3.11 -11.98
C ASP A 206 29.94 -4.00 -13.16
N LYS A 207 30.17 -5.32 -13.08
CA LYS A 207 29.84 -6.31 -14.13
C LYS A 207 28.64 -7.19 -13.83
N GLU A 208 28.25 -7.35 -12.58
CA GLU A 208 27.12 -8.20 -12.19
C GLU A 208 25.85 -7.37 -12.00
N SER A 209 24.70 -7.97 -12.33
CA SER A 209 23.40 -7.32 -12.24
C SER A 209 22.49 -8.11 -11.33
N ASP A 210 22.24 -7.56 -10.15
CA ASP A 210 21.31 -8.15 -9.20
C ASP A 210 19.88 -7.80 -9.60
N PRO A 211 18.99 -8.76 -9.85
CA PRO A 211 17.63 -8.46 -10.23
C PRO A 211 16.89 -7.67 -9.15
N LEU A 212 16.00 -6.77 -9.57
CA LEU A 212 15.13 -6.06 -8.64
C LEU A 212 14.10 -7.02 -8.00
N PRO A 213 13.56 -6.66 -6.82
CA PRO A 213 12.53 -7.43 -6.13
C PRO A 213 11.16 -7.21 -6.78
N THR A 214 11.06 -7.66 -8.04
CA THR A 214 9.81 -7.62 -8.81
C THR A 214 8.74 -8.37 -8.04
N THR A 215 7.58 -7.75 -7.83
CA THR A 215 6.53 -8.34 -6.99
C THR A 215 5.19 -8.26 -7.67
N PHE A 216 4.48 -9.38 -7.76
CA PHE A 216 3.09 -9.45 -8.18
C PHE A 216 2.19 -9.60 -6.97
N LYS A 217 1.08 -8.85 -6.93
CA LYS A 217 0.10 -8.89 -5.84
C LYS A 217 -1.31 -9.05 -6.39
N ALA A 218 -2.09 -9.88 -5.72
CA ALA A 218 -3.54 -9.90 -5.84
C ALA A 218 -4.17 -9.67 -4.46
N GLY A 219 -4.95 -8.60 -4.35
CA GLY A 219 -5.49 -8.14 -3.08
C GLY A 219 -7.00 -7.98 -3.06
N GLY A 220 -7.57 -8.12 -1.88
CA GLY A 220 -8.98 -7.91 -1.59
C GLY A 220 -9.17 -7.13 -0.30
N ALA A 221 -10.15 -6.23 -0.27
CA ALA A 221 -10.53 -5.50 0.93
C ALA A 221 -12.06 -5.41 1.04
N LEU A 222 -12.61 -5.81 2.19
CA LEU A 222 -14.05 -5.88 2.44
C LEU A 222 -14.39 -5.07 3.69
N SER A 223 -15.29 -4.09 3.52
CA SER A 223 -15.89 -3.38 4.65
C SER A 223 -17.04 -4.22 5.21
N ILE A 224 -16.74 -5.06 6.21
CA ILE A 224 -17.73 -5.96 6.83
C ILE A 224 -18.75 -5.19 7.70
N ALA A 225 -18.35 -4.03 8.22
CA ALA A 225 -19.21 -3.06 8.88
C ALA A 225 -18.72 -1.63 8.58
N LYS A 226 -19.50 -0.60 8.95
CA LYS A 226 -19.12 0.81 8.73
C LYS A 226 -17.79 1.20 9.41
N ASN A 227 -17.46 0.55 10.51
CA ASN A 227 -16.26 0.78 11.32
C ASN A 227 -15.25 -0.37 11.24
N TRP A 228 -15.43 -1.34 10.33
CA TRP A 228 -14.58 -2.52 10.31
C TRP A 228 -14.26 -2.96 8.88
N LEU A 229 -12.97 -2.94 8.55
CA LEU A 229 -12.37 -3.39 7.31
C LEU A 229 -11.53 -4.63 7.56
N ILE A 230 -11.65 -5.61 6.66
CA ILE A 230 -10.69 -6.73 6.54
C ILE A 230 -10.05 -6.68 5.16
N ALA A 231 -8.81 -7.12 5.05
CA ALA A 231 -8.07 -7.18 3.81
C ALA A 231 -7.14 -8.40 3.78
N ALA A 232 -6.84 -8.87 2.57
CA ALA A 232 -5.85 -9.91 2.33
C ALA A 232 -5.16 -9.67 0.99
N ASP A 233 -3.85 -9.93 0.94
CA ASP A 233 -3.04 -9.87 -0.28
C ASP A 233 -2.28 -11.20 -0.44
N LEU A 234 -2.37 -11.81 -1.62
CA LEU A 234 -1.42 -12.82 -2.09
C LEU A 234 -0.27 -12.09 -2.78
N VAL A 235 0.95 -12.37 -2.36
CA VAL A 235 2.17 -11.69 -2.81
C VAL A 235 3.15 -12.71 -3.37
N ALA A 236 3.56 -12.56 -4.63
CA ALA A 236 4.63 -13.31 -5.26
C ALA A 236 5.82 -12.38 -5.54
N PRO A 237 6.83 -12.34 -4.66
CA PRO A 237 8.06 -11.62 -4.90
C PRO A 237 9.07 -12.46 -5.68
N ARG A 238 9.86 -11.83 -6.54
CA ARG A 238 11.09 -12.41 -7.05
C ARG A 238 12.06 -12.58 -5.89
N GLY A 239 12.74 -13.70 -5.85
CA GLY A 239 13.67 -14.04 -4.79
C GLY A 239 13.00 -14.53 -3.50
N ASN A 240 11.75 -15.00 -3.54
CA ASN A 240 11.12 -15.73 -2.44
C ASN A 240 9.88 -16.52 -2.88
N ALA A 241 9.38 -17.41 -2.01
CA ALA A 241 8.10 -18.09 -2.22
C ALA A 241 6.92 -17.12 -2.11
N PRO A 242 5.82 -17.34 -2.86
CA PRO A 242 4.59 -16.61 -2.67
C PRO A 242 4.04 -16.78 -1.26
N TYR A 243 3.48 -15.71 -0.71
CA TYR A 243 2.98 -15.67 0.66
C TYR A 243 1.69 -14.87 0.75
N LEU A 244 0.96 -15.10 1.83
CA LEU A 244 -0.26 -14.38 2.19
C LEU A 244 0.00 -13.34 3.27
N CYS A 245 -0.61 -12.17 3.08
CA CYS A 245 -0.83 -11.15 4.09
C CYS A 245 -2.32 -11.10 4.41
N ALA A 246 -2.67 -11.00 5.70
CA ALA A 246 -4.02 -10.72 6.16
C ALA A 246 -3.99 -9.55 7.13
N GLY A 247 -5.00 -8.68 7.09
CA GLY A 247 -5.04 -7.49 7.93
C GLY A 247 -6.46 -7.03 8.23
N THR A 248 -6.63 -6.36 9.36
CA THR A 248 -7.89 -5.77 9.78
C THR A 248 -7.68 -4.37 10.32
N GLU A 249 -8.64 -3.49 10.09
CA GLU A 249 -8.71 -2.15 10.66
C GLU A 249 -10.10 -1.93 11.28
N HIS A 250 -10.12 -1.59 12.56
CA HIS A 250 -11.33 -1.31 13.32
C HIS A 250 -11.30 0.12 13.84
N THR A 251 -12.34 0.92 13.56
CA THR A 251 -12.51 2.23 14.17
C THR A 251 -13.13 2.04 15.55
N ALA A 252 -12.29 2.05 16.59
CA ALA A 252 -12.66 1.83 17.98
C ALA A 252 -13.39 3.04 18.59
N TYR A 253 -13.06 4.24 18.14
CA TYR A 253 -13.71 5.47 18.54
C TYR A 253 -13.88 6.41 17.35
N LYS A 254 -15.01 7.12 17.31
CA LYS A 254 -15.30 8.14 16.31
C LYS A 254 -16.22 9.21 16.90
N ASP A 255 -15.79 10.46 16.81
CA ASP A 255 -16.66 11.63 16.89
C ASP A 255 -16.53 12.47 15.60
N ASP A 256 -16.99 13.72 15.62
CA ASP A 256 -16.98 14.61 14.45
C ASP A 256 -15.57 15.04 14.02
N ASP A 257 -14.63 15.12 14.95
CA ASP A 257 -13.27 15.65 14.73
C ASP A 257 -12.18 14.59 14.88
N MET A 258 -12.46 13.46 15.54
CA MET A 258 -11.47 12.48 15.94
C MET A 258 -11.91 11.04 15.63
N ARG A 259 -10.95 10.23 15.17
CA ARG A 259 -11.09 8.77 15.07
C ARG A 259 -9.88 8.08 15.67
N VAL A 260 -10.13 7.00 16.39
CA VAL A 260 -9.10 6.07 16.85
C VAL A 260 -9.29 4.74 16.14
N LEU A 261 -8.23 4.25 15.51
CA LEU A 261 -8.22 3.05 14.68
C LEU A 261 -7.24 2.02 15.26
N LEU A 262 -7.71 0.80 15.44
CA LEU A 262 -6.89 -0.35 15.83
C LEU A 262 -6.66 -1.23 14.62
N ARG A 263 -5.43 -1.73 14.48
CA ARG A 263 -5.01 -2.56 13.35
C ARG A 263 -4.24 -3.76 13.83
N PHE A 264 -4.48 -4.87 13.16
CA PHE A 264 -3.76 -6.12 13.33
C PHE A 264 -3.53 -6.74 11.97
N GLY A 265 -2.42 -7.45 11.82
CA GLY A 265 -2.17 -8.22 10.63
C GLY A 265 -1.23 -9.38 10.86
N ALA A 266 -1.23 -10.29 9.88
CA ALA A 266 -0.36 -11.45 9.82
C ALA A 266 0.26 -11.56 8.42
N ASN A 267 1.49 -12.04 8.35
CA ASN A 267 2.27 -12.25 7.14
C ASN A 267 2.97 -13.60 7.22
N SER A 268 2.53 -14.53 6.36
CA SER A 268 3.04 -15.91 6.33
C SER A 268 4.50 -16.04 5.86
N LEU A 269 5.09 -15.02 5.25
CA LEU A 269 6.49 -15.05 4.81
C LEU A 269 7.46 -15.20 5.96
N THR A 270 7.20 -14.47 7.06
CA THR A 270 8.11 -14.40 8.21
C THR A 270 7.66 -15.27 9.36
N MET A 271 6.54 -15.99 9.22
CA MET A 271 6.05 -16.93 10.22
C MET A 271 6.97 -18.14 10.29
N GLY A 272 7.63 -18.34 11.44
CA GLY A 272 8.49 -19.50 11.69
C GLY A 272 9.88 -19.43 11.07
N ASP A 273 10.25 -18.29 10.47
CA ASP A 273 11.59 -18.06 9.89
C ASP A 273 12.66 -17.90 10.99
N ILE A 274 12.27 -17.39 12.17
CA ILE A 274 13.15 -17.08 13.31
C ILE A 274 12.45 -17.53 14.59
N SER A 275 13.20 -17.90 15.64
CA SER A 275 12.62 -18.13 16.97
C SER A 275 12.01 -16.85 17.56
N GLY A 276 11.01 -17.00 18.42
CA GLY A 276 10.26 -15.88 19.01
C GLY A 276 9.03 -15.46 18.20
N ILE A 277 8.40 -14.34 18.59
CA ILE A 277 7.18 -13.83 17.95
C ILE A 277 7.55 -13.13 16.64
N ASN A 278 7.01 -13.60 15.53
CA ASN A 278 7.13 -13.00 14.20
C ASN A 278 5.87 -13.24 13.36
N GLY A 279 5.86 -12.74 12.13
CA GLY A 279 4.74 -12.95 11.21
C GLY A 279 3.45 -12.21 11.58
N ILE A 280 3.48 -11.33 12.59
CA ILE A 280 2.33 -10.53 13.02
C ILE A 280 2.72 -9.06 13.15
N SER A 281 1.72 -8.19 13.12
CA SER A 281 1.88 -6.75 13.33
C SER A 281 0.69 -6.17 14.07
N GLY A 282 0.95 -5.12 14.85
CA GLY A 282 -0.08 -4.29 15.48
C GLY A 282 0.05 -2.84 15.04
N GLY A 283 -1.06 -2.10 15.06
CA GLY A 283 -1.03 -0.67 14.77
C GLY A 283 -2.14 0.12 15.44
N LEU A 284 -1.84 1.38 15.73
CA LEU A 284 -2.75 2.39 16.27
C LEU A 284 -2.76 3.58 15.32
N GLY A 285 -3.94 4.10 15.00
CA GLY A 285 -4.12 5.31 14.23
C GLY A 285 -4.97 6.32 14.98
N VAL A 286 -4.54 7.57 15.03
CA VAL A 286 -5.33 8.69 15.55
C VAL A 286 -5.49 9.69 14.42
N VAL A 287 -6.74 9.91 14.00
CA VAL A 287 -7.08 10.89 12.99
C VAL A 287 -7.76 12.05 13.67
N VAL A 288 -7.21 13.26 13.56
CA VAL A 288 -7.81 14.50 14.03
C VAL A 288 -8.05 15.38 12.81
N LYS A 289 -9.31 15.61 12.47
CA LYS A 289 -9.78 16.32 11.27
C LYS A 289 -9.14 15.72 10.02
N ASN A 290 -8.13 16.41 9.51
CA ASN A 290 -7.49 16.17 8.24
C ASN A 290 -6.05 15.64 8.40
N MET A 291 -5.62 15.39 9.64
CA MET A 291 -4.33 14.83 10.01
C MET A 291 -4.51 13.43 10.59
N ALA A 292 -3.64 12.50 10.21
CA ALA A 292 -3.57 11.16 10.77
C ALA A 292 -2.15 10.89 11.28
N VAL A 293 -2.04 10.44 12.53
CA VAL A 293 -0.81 9.88 13.09
C VAL A 293 -1.03 8.38 13.25
N ASP A 294 -0.20 7.60 12.59
CA ASP A 294 -0.24 6.15 12.65
C ASP A 294 1.05 5.62 13.24
N TYR A 295 0.92 4.63 14.12
CA TYR A 295 2.02 3.89 14.71
C TYR A 295 1.86 2.41 14.45
N ALA A 296 2.95 1.71 14.16
CA ALA A 296 2.95 0.27 13.98
C ALA A 296 4.15 -0.38 14.65
N VAL A 297 3.91 -1.60 15.13
CA VAL A 297 4.88 -2.46 15.79
C VAL A 297 4.95 -3.79 15.04
N VAL A 298 6.17 -4.23 14.73
CA VAL A 298 6.43 -5.48 14.00
C VAL A 298 7.52 -6.26 14.72
N PRO A 299 7.17 -7.36 15.40
CA PRO A 299 8.14 -8.30 15.95
C PRO A 299 8.90 -9.06 14.86
N PHE A 300 10.21 -9.19 15.03
CA PHE A 300 11.14 -9.94 14.16
C PHE A 300 11.75 -11.15 14.89
N GLY A 301 10.97 -11.76 15.79
CA GLY A 301 11.47 -12.82 16.67
C GLY A 301 12.55 -12.31 17.60
N ASP A 302 13.55 -13.15 17.85
CA ASP A 302 14.67 -12.84 18.76
C ASP A 302 15.59 -11.72 18.24
N LEU A 303 15.44 -11.30 16.98
CA LEU A 303 16.18 -10.15 16.45
C LEU A 303 15.69 -8.83 17.06
N GLY A 304 14.46 -8.77 17.57
CA GLY A 304 13.88 -7.59 18.20
C GLY A 304 12.59 -7.12 17.55
N ILE A 305 12.27 -5.84 17.74
CA ILE A 305 10.99 -5.24 17.34
C ILE A 305 11.28 -3.98 16.55
N ALA A 306 10.66 -3.84 15.37
CA ALA A 306 10.70 -2.61 14.61
C ALA A 306 9.49 -1.73 14.92
N HIS A 307 9.75 -0.42 15.00
CA HIS A 307 8.76 0.60 15.29
C HIS A 307 8.64 1.56 14.11
N ARG A 308 7.41 1.89 13.74
CA ARG A 308 7.13 2.80 12.62
C ARG A 308 6.14 3.85 13.05
N ILE A 309 6.41 5.09 12.68
CA ILE A 309 5.50 6.21 12.83
C ILE A 309 5.28 6.87 11.47
N SER A 310 4.05 7.22 11.15
CA SER A 310 3.74 8.03 9.99
C SER A 310 2.75 9.13 10.30
N LEU A 311 2.97 10.28 9.68
CA LEU A 311 2.08 11.43 9.68
C LEU A 311 1.50 11.59 8.28
N THR A 312 0.17 11.63 8.18
CA THR A 312 -0.51 11.87 6.91
C THR A 312 -1.41 13.09 7.03
N MET A 313 -1.21 14.07 6.16
CA MET A 313 -2.12 15.20 5.98
C MET A 313 -2.99 14.95 4.75
N LYS A 314 -4.26 15.30 4.84
CA LYS A 314 -5.28 15.12 3.80
C LYS A 314 -6.00 16.45 3.62
N PHE A 315 -6.22 16.89 2.40
CA PHE A 315 -6.92 18.12 2.07
C PHE A 315 -7.87 17.83 0.90
N GLY A 316 -8.99 18.55 0.86
CA GLY A 316 -10.11 18.25 -0.02
C GLY A 316 -10.83 16.95 0.38
N GLY A 317 -12.16 16.98 0.39
CA GLY A 317 -12.96 15.88 0.93
C GLY A 317 -12.81 14.59 0.12
N ALA A 318 -12.60 13.46 0.79
CA ALA A 318 -12.76 12.15 0.16
C ALA A 318 -14.23 11.97 -0.29
N ARG A 319 -14.44 11.45 -1.50
CA ARG A 319 -15.76 11.39 -2.16
C ARG A 319 -16.86 10.64 -1.38
N SER A 320 -16.53 9.86 -0.34
CA SER A 320 -17.55 9.25 0.54
C SER A 320 -18.46 10.28 1.22
N ASP A 321 -17.94 11.49 1.46
CA ASP A 321 -18.68 12.52 2.18
C ASP A 321 -19.53 13.39 1.24
N ALA A 322 -19.15 13.47 -0.05
CA ALA A 322 -19.87 14.21 -1.08
C ALA A 322 -21.17 13.53 -1.52
N GLU A 323 -21.17 12.19 -1.69
CA GLU A 323 -22.40 11.42 -1.94
C GLU A 323 -23.38 11.51 -0.77
N SER A 324 -22.88 11.60 0.47
CA SER A 324 -23.72 11.74 1.67
C SER A 324 -24.44 13.11 1.74
N LYS A 325 -23.87 14.16 1.13
CA LYS A 325 -24.47 15.49 1.05
C LYS A 325 -25.49 15.59 -0.09
N TYR A 326 -25.20 14.98 -1.24
CA TYR A 326 -26.14 14.96 -2.38
C TYR A 326 -27.40 14.15 -2.07
N ASN A 327 -27.27 12.98 -1.41
CA ASN A 327 -28.42 12.20 -0.97
C ASN A 327 -29.25 12.89 0.12
N ARG A 328 -28.62 13.68 1.01
CA ARG A 328 -29.34 14.47 2.02
C ARG A 328 -30.15 15.61 1.41
N TYR A 329 -29.64 16.25 0.35
CA TYR A 329 -30.40 17.27 -0.38
C TYR A 329 -31.56 16.63 -1.15
N GLY A 330 -31.31 15.58 -1.94
CA GLY A 330 -32.36 14.88 -2.70
C GLY A 330 -33.50 14.33 -1.83
N GLN A 331 -33.18 13.76 -0.65
CA GLN A 331 -34.21 13.30 0.29
C GLN A 331 -34.97 14.43 0.98
N ARG A 332 -34.35 15.60 1.23
CA ARG A 332 -35.06 16.78 1.75
C ARG A 332 -36.02 17.37 0.73
N THR A 333 -35.63 17.45 -0.54
CA THR A 333 -36.51 17.96 -1.61
C THR A 333 -37.67 17.01 -1.88
N ALA A 334 -37.42 15.70 -1.90
CA ALA A 334 -38.47 14.69 -2.07
C ALA A 334 -39.47 14.68 -0.91
N LYS A 335 -39.01 14.89 0.33
CA LYS A 335 -39.88 14.99 1.51
C LYS A 335 -40.70 16.28 1.52
N ARG A 336 -40.11 17.42 1.12
CA ARG A 336 -40.83 18.70 0.99
C ARG A 336 -41.93 18.62 -0.07
N ASN A 337 -41.65 18.03 -1.23
CA ASN A 337 -42.65 17.90 -2.29
C ASN A 337 -43.78 16.94 -1.91
N ALA A 338 -43.48 15.85 -1.18
CA ALA A 338 -44.51 14.94 -0.66
C ALA A 338 -45.38 15.56 0.45
N ASP A 339 -44.84 16.50 1.23
CA ASP A 339 -45.60 17.23 2.26
C ASP A 339 -46.46 18.35 1.62
N ASP A 340 -45.98 19.04 0.58
CA ASP A 340 -46.76 20.01 -0.21
C ASP A 340 -47.92 19.34 -0.97
N ASP A 341 -47.70 18.16 -1.56
CA ASP A 341 -48.76 17.39 -2.23
C ASP A 341 -49.82 16.88 -1.24
N ARG A 342 -49.45 16.60 0.02
CA ARG A 342 -50.42 16.22 1.07
C ARG A 342 -51.28 17.39 1.55
N LEU A 343 -50.74 18.60 1.54
CA LEU A 343 -51.49 19.82 1.88
C LEU A 343 -52.49 20.20 0.78
N ALA A 344 -52.18 19.91 -0.49
CA ALA A 344 -53.08 20.15 -1.63
C ALA A 344 -54.33 19.25 -1.63
N TYR A 345 -54.30 18.10 -0.95
CA TYR A 345 -55.47 17.21 -0.80
C TYR A 345 -56.41 17.56 0.35
N PHE A 346 -56.00 18.46 1.27
CA PHE A 346 -56.83 18.86 2.42
C PHE A 346 -57.74 20.08 2.14
N PHE A 347 -57.62 20.71 0.97
CA PHE A 347 -58.41 21.90 0.58
C PHE A 347 -59.26 21.70 -0.68
N ARG A 348 -59.74 20.48 -0.94
CA ARG A 348 -60.77 20.20 -1.96
C ARG A 348 -61.97 19.50 -1.37
#